data_AF-A0A660PW36-F1
#
_entry.id   AF-A0A660PW36-F1
#
_cell.length_a   1.000
_cell.length_b   1.000
_cell.length_c   1.000
_cell.angle_alpha   90.00
_cell.angle_beta   90.00
_cell.angle_gamma   90.00
#
_symmetry.space_group_name_H-M   'P 1'
#
loop_
_entity.id
_entity.type
_entity.pdbx_description
1 polymer ?
#
loop_
_entity_poly.entity_id
_entity_poly.type
_entity_poly.pdbx_seq_one_letter_code
_entity_poly.pdbx_strand_id
1 'polypeptide(L)'
;MSLTSPTIDLSEGDARISYYRWYSNDMGNDPNNDIFEVYISNDDGGSWVLVEQLGPIDQASGGWHYHHFSVSDFVTPTALIKVRFDPSDLNEPSIVEAGIDAFKIVTYECDPFADSDEDGVLNTIDNCPYDANADQLDTDDDGYGDVCDNCQYDTDNDADLDGHCGDVDNCPAITNPHQFDDDSDTLGDECDNCPYVANIDQADYDEDGIGDVCDYSCCKGGTTGNIDCDPLESVDGADLSVMIDRLFITPSAEFCCPGEANLDYTSGVDGGDLSVLINHLFINLDDLRSCH
;
A
#
# COMPACT_ATOMS: atom_id res chain seq x y z
N MET A 1 32.37 1.98 -35.00
CA MET A 1 33.61 2.67 -34.51
C MET A 1 33.37 2.99 -33.05
N SER A 2 34.27 2.63 -32.13
CA SER A 2 34.02 2.83 -30.71
C SER A 2 34.66 4.10 -30.15
N LEU A 3 33.99 4.71 -29.16
CA LEU A 3 34.48 5.82 -28.36
C LEU A 3 34.69 5.32 -26.92
N THR A 4 35.89 5.46 -26.38
CA THR A 4 36.21 5.04 -25.00
C THR A 4 36.63 6.23 -24.16
N SER A 5 36.12 6.33 -22.93
CA SER A 5 36.51 7.37 -21.98
C SER A 5 37.99 7.26 -21.58
N PRO A 6 38.59 8.35 -21.05
CA PRO A 6 39.76 8.22 -20.20
C PRO A 6 39.50 7.30 -19.00
N THR A 7 40.58 6.88 -18.35
CA THR A 7 40.50 6.16 -17.08
C THR A 7 39.92 7.07 -15.99
N ILE A 8 38.96 6.54 -15.24
CA ILE A 8 38.26 7.21 -14.15
C ILE A 8 38.68 6.52 -12.84
N ASP A 9 39.17 7.30 -11.88
CA ASP A 9 39.57 6.78 -10.58
C ASP A 9 38.39 6.81 -9.61
N LEU A 10 37.84 5.62 -9.30
CA LEU A 10 36.80 5.40 -8.30
C LEU A 10 37.29 4.46 -7.19
N SER A 11 38.56 4.59 -6.79
CA SER A 11 39.13 3.79 -5.70
C SER A 11 38.58 4.13 -4.31
N GLU A 12 38.07 5.35 -4.12
CA GLU A 12 37.59 5.87 -2.84
C GLU A 12 36.06 5.71 -2.63
N GLY A 13 35.32 5.23 -3.63
CA GLY A 13 33.86 5.09 -3.52
C GLY A 13 33.16 4.84 -4.84
N ASP A 14 31.84 4.60 -4.77
CA ASP A 14 31.00 4.43 -5.96
C ASP A 14 30.64 5.77 -6.61
N ALA A 15 30.22 5.73 -7.88
CA ALA A 15 29.77 6.91 -8.60
C ALA A 15 28.59 6.60 -9.51
N ARG A 16 27.74 7.62 -9.72
CA ARG A 16 26.73 7.62 -10.77
C ARG A 16 27.32 8.23 -12.02
N ILE A 17 27.34 7.45 -13.11
CA ILE A 17 27.69 7.93 -14.45
C ILE A 17 26.40 8.26 -15.17
N SER A 18 26.38 9.40 -15.87
CA SER A 18 25.24 9.84 -16.66
C SER A 18 25.70 10.48 -17.96
N TYR A 19 24.90 10.35 -19.01
CA TYR A 19 25.15 10.95 -20.32
C TYR A 19 23.85 11.11 -21.10
N TYR A 20 23.87 12.00 -22.10
CA TYR A 20 22.90 12.01 -23.18
C TYR A 20 23.50 11.28 -24.37
N ARG A 21 22.70 10.44 -25.01
CA ARG A 21 23.07 9.75 -26.26
C ARG A 21 22.05 10.04 -27.36
N TRP A 22 22.53 10.06 -28.58
CA TRP A 22 21.73 10.12 -29.79
C TRP A 22 22.18 8.99 -30.71
N TYR A 23 21.24 8.28 -31.33
CA TYR A 23 21.53 7.14 -32.19
C TYR A 23 20.50 7.03 -33.32
N SER A 24 20.98 6.88 -34.56
CA SER A 24 20.15 6.67 -35.74
C SER A 24 20.73 5.57 -36.62
N ASN A 25 19.90 4.61 -37.00
CA ASN A 25 20.20 3.55 -37.98
C ASN A 25 19.05 3.37 -38.99
N ASP A 26 18.10 4.30 -39.03
CA ASP A 26 16.84 4.22 -39.77
C ASP A 26 16.97 4.71 -41.23
N MET A 27 18.19 4.98 -41.68
CA MET A 27 18.53 5.42 -43.04
C MET A 27 19.49 4.44 -43.74
N GLY A 28 19.60 4.55 -45.07
CA GLY A 28 20.42 3.68 -45.91
C GLY A 28 19.61 2.59 -46.62
N ASN A 29 20.29 1.63 -47.27
CA ASN A 29 19.59 0.51 -47.94
C ASN A 29 19.41 -0.72 -47.04
N ASP A 30 19.87 -0.67 -45.78
CA ASP A 30 19.60 -1.69 -44.76
C ASP A 30 19.25 -1.06 -43.39
N PRO A 31 18.15 -0.28 -43.29
CA PRO A 31 17.82 0.44 -42.07
C PRO A 31 17.29 -0.49 -40.96
N ASN A 32 17.49 -0.10 -39.70
CA ASN A 32 17.02 -0.79 -38.50
C ASN A 32 17.62 -2.19 -38.26
N ASN A 33 18.89 -2.40 -38.61
CA ASN A 33 19.61 -3.65 -38.33
C ASN A 33 20.82 -3.50 -37.40
N ASP A 34 21.26 -2.26 -37.13
CA ASP A 34 22.42 -1.97 -36.31
C ASP A 34 22.07 -1.70 -34.84
N ILE A 35 22.97 -2.06 -33.92
CA ILE A 35 22.80 -1.82 -32.49
C ILE A 35 23.83 -0.81 -31.98
N PHE A 36 23.51 -0.16 -30.86
CA PHE A 36 24.45 0.66 -30.13
C PHE A 36 24.58 0.15 -28.70
N GLU A 37 25.77 -0.33 -28.35
CA GLU A 37 26.07 -0.88 -27.04
C GLU A 37 26.95 0.07 -26.23
N VAL A 38 26.66 0.16 -24.93
CA VAL A 38 27.47 0.85 -23.94
C VAL A 38 28.03 -0.17 -22.97
N TYR A 39 29.33 -0.08 -22.71
CA TYR A 39 30.06 -0.99 -21.86
C TYR A 39 30.79 -0.24 -20.75
N ILE A 40 30.99 -0.92 -19.62
CA ILE A 40 31.88 -0.49 -18.54
C ILE A 40 32.97 -1.53 -18.29
N SER A 41 34.15 -1.07 -17.91
CA SER A 41 35.30 -1.87 -17.51
C SER A 41 35.83 -1.36 -16.18
N ASN A 42 36.38 -2.25 -15.35
CA ASN A 42 37.09 -1.90 -14.11
C ASN A 42 38.57 -2.32 -14.10
N ASP A 43 39.11 -2.69 -15.25
CA ASP A 43 40.47 -3.18 -15.44
C ASP A 43 41.16 -2.49 -16.63
N ASP A 44 40.88 -1.19 -16.79
CA ASP A 44 41.43 -0.31 -17.83
C ASP A 44 41.09 -0.75 -19.28
N GLY A 45 40.03 -1.54 -19.45
CA GLY A 45 39.55 -2.07 -20.72
C GLY A 45 39.98 -3.49 -21.04
N GLY A 46 40.49 -4.25 -20.06
CA GLY A 46 40.82 -5.67 -20.19
C GLY A 46 39.57 -6.55 -20.37
N SER A 47 38.51 -6.26 -19.63
CA SER A 47 37.20 -6.90 -19.70
C SER A 47 36.10 -5.82 -19.72
N TRP A 48 34.96 -6.17 -20.32
CA TRP A 48 33.84 -5.24 -20.56
C TRP A 48 32.53 -5.90 -20.16
N VAL A 49 31.72 -5.17 -19.39
CA VAL A 49 30.36 -5.53 -18.97
C VAL A 49 29.38 -4.62 -19.72
N LEU A 50 28.34 -5.21 -20.32
CA LEU A 50 27.29 -4.46 -21.03
C LEU A 50 26.44 -3.68 -20.02
N VAL A 51 26.31 -2.38 -20.24
CA VAL A 51 25.47 -1.45 -19.46
C VAL A 51 24.13 -1.25 -20.14
N GLU A 52 24.16 -1.05 -21.46
CA GLU A 52 22.98 -0.70 -22.25
C GLU A 52 23.14 -1.17 -23.69
N GLN A 53 22.02 -1.56 -24.32
CA GLN A 53 21.93 -1.84 -25.75
C GLN A 53 20.71 -1.12 -26.34
N LEU A 54 20.93 -0.35 -27.41
CA LEU A 54 19.89 0.32 -28.20
C LEU A 54 19.76 -0.35 -29.56
N GLY A 55 18.58 -0.17 -30.18
CA GLY A 55 18.28 -0.77 -31.46
C GLY A 55 17.98 -2.28 -31.37
N PRO A 56 17.79 -2.94 -32.52
CA PRO A 56 17.97 -2.36 -33.85
C PRO A 56 16.79 -1.48 -34.31
N ILE A 57 15.65 -1.50 -33.60
CA ILE A 57 14.49 -0.63 -33.86
C ILE A 57 14.29 0.42 -32.75
N ASP A 58 14.50 0.04 -31.49
CA ASP A 58 14.20 0.93 -30.36
C ASP A 58 15.25 2.02 -30.18
N GLN A 59 14.80 3.27 -30.01
CA GLN A 59 15.64 4.46 -29.84
C GLN A 59 16.76 4.58 -30.91
N ALA A 60 16.43 4.23 -32.16
CA ALA A 60 17.37 4.16 -33.27
C ALA A 60 16.97 5.02 -34.50
N SER A 61 16.11 6.03 -34.30
CA SER A 61 15.70 7.01 -35.32
C SER A 61 16.08 8.45 -34.95
N GLY A 62 17.16 8.58 -34.17
CA GLY A 62 17.63 9.82 -33.57
C GLY A 62 16.86 10.20 -32.29
N GLY A 63 17.15 11.40 -31.79
CA GLY A 63 16.65 11.91 -30.51
C GLY A 63 17.73 11.85 -29.43
N TRP A 64 17.76 12.86 -28.55
CA TRP A 64 18.69 12.88 -27.40
C TRP A 64 18.00 12.23 -26.20
N HIS A 65 18.56 11.12 -25.73
CA HIS A 65 18.05 10.35 -24.60
C HIS A 65 19.04 10.38 -23.44
N TYR A 66 18.55 10.76 -22.26
CA TYR A 66 19.31 10.69 -21.03
C TYR A 66 19.42 9.23 -20.56
N HIS A 67 20.58 8.84 -20.08
CA HIS A 67 20.81 7.57 -19.39
C HIS A 67 21.76 7.78 -18.22
N HIS A 68 21.58 6.98 -17.18
CA HIS A 68 22.50 6.94 -16.05
C HIS A 68 22.52 5.55 -15.43
N PHE A 69 23.60 5.26 -14.71
CA PHE A 69 23.75 4.04 -13.94
C PHE A 69 24.75 4.24 -12.79
N SER A 70 24.65 3.42 -11.74
CA SER A 70 25.67 3.36 -10.69
C SER A 70 26.76 2.37 -11.08
N VAL A 71 28.02 2.71 -10.88
CA VAL A 71 29.14 1.86 -11.31
C VAL A 71 29.10 0.50 -10.61
N SER A 72 28.79 0.49 -9.31
CA SER A 72 28.69 -0.72 -8.49
C SER A 72 27.62 -1.72 -8.97
N ASP A 73 26.64 -1.29 -9.76
CA ASP A 73 25.60 -2.19 -10.28
C ASP A 73 26.16 -3.15 -11.35
N PHE A 74 27.29 -2.81 -11.98
CA PHE A 74 27.86 -3.56 -13.11
C PHE A 74 29.24 -4.11 -12.82
N VAL A 75 30.08 -3.34 -12.11
CA VAL A 75 31.47 -3.71 -11.80
C VAL A 75 31.85 -3.20 -10.41
N THR A 76 32.80 -3.86 -9.75
CA THR A 76 33.40 -3.30 -8.53
C THR A 76 34.19 -2.03 -8.88
N PRO A 77 33.95 -0.88 -8.20
CA PRO A 77 34.72 0.34 -8.40
C PRO A 77 36.23 0.14 -8.19
N THR A 78 37.05 0.71 -9.08
CA THR A 78 38.51 0.66 -9.01
C THR A 78 39.10 1.99 -9.50
N ALA A 79 40.43 2.13 -9.41
CA ALA A 79 41.14 3.25 -10.02
C ALA A 79 41.19 3.20 -11.57
N LEU A 80 40.60 2.16 -12.18
CA LEU A 80 40.78 1.79 -13.58
C LEU A 80 39.46 1.72 -14.36
N ILE A 81 38.45 2.49 -13.96
CA ILE A 81 37.14 2.48 -14.61
C ILE A 81 37.23 3.11 -16.01
N LYS A 82 36.57 2.48 -17.00
CA LYS A 82 36.35 3.06 -18.34
C LYS A 82 34.94 2.77 -18.83
N VAL A 83 34.38 3.69 -19.61
CA VAL A 83 33.12 3.52 -20.34
C VAL A 83 33.41 3.52 -21.83
N ARG A 84 32.82 2.57 -22.58
CA ARG A 84 32.94 2.47 -24.04
C ARG A 84 31.58 2.51 -24.69
N PHE A 85 31.45 3.34 -25.70
CA PHE A 85 30.31 3.49 -26.57
C PHE A 85 30.63 2.85 -27.91
N ASP A 86 29.87 1.86 -28.35
CA ASP A 86 30.14 1.07 -29.55
C ASP A 86 28.90 0.95 -30.46
N PRO A 87 28.66 1.95 -31.34
CA PRO A 87 27.67 1.83 -32.40
C PRO A 87 28.17 0.88 -33.50
N SER A 88 27.38 -0.13 -33.82
CA SER A 88 27.65 -1.10 -34.88
C SER A 88 27.27 -0.56 -36.27
N ASP A 89 27.91 -1.09 -37.30
CA ASP A 89 27.57 -0.87 -38.71
C ASP A 89 27.86 -2.18 -39.45
N LEU A 90 26.92 -3.11 -39.41
CA LEU A 90 27.13 -4.53 -39.74
C LEU A 90 26.92 -4.84 -41.23
N ASN A 91 26.09 -4.06 -41.95
CA ASN A 91 25.64 -4.39 -43.30
C ASN A 91 25.70 -3.19 -44.26
N GLU A 92 26.77 -3.09 -45.06
CA GLU A 92 26.83 -2.11 -46.15
C GLU A 92 25.62 -2.26 -47.10
N PRO A 93 24.82 -1.19 -47.36
CA PRO A 93 25.07 0.23 -47.13
C PRO A 93 24.08 0.88 -46.13
N SER A 94 24.05 0.41 -44.89
CA SER A 94 23.44 1.09 -43.73
C SER A 94 24.05 2.49 -43.53
N ILE A 95 23.25 3.43 -43.00
CA ILE A 95 23.75 4.73 -42.53
C ILE A 95 23.50 4.79 -41.03
N VAL A 96 24.59 4.72 -40.26
CA VAL A 96 24.57 4.81 -38.81
C VAL A 96 25.24 6.10 -38.36
N GLU A 97 24.56 6.83 -37.47
CA GLU A 97 25.12 7.98 -36.79
C GLU A 97 24.90 7.81 -35.28
N ALA A 98 25.87 8.25 -34.46
CA ALA A 98 25.76 8.23 -33.00
C ALA A 98 26.47 9.45 -32.39
N GLY A 99 25.93 9.94 -31.28
CA GLY A 99 26.48 11.07 -30.53
C GLY A 99 26.36 10.86 -29.02
N ILE A 100 27.35 11.34 -28.27
CA ILE A 100 27.33 11.40 -26.80
C ILE A 100 27.54 12.84 -26.38
N ASP A 101 26.75 13.31 -25.43
CA ASP A 101 26.85 14.64 -24.85
C ASP A 101 26.61 14.60 -23.33
N ALA A 102 27.01 15.65 -22.63
CA ALA A 102 26.81 15.85 -21.19
C ALA A 102 27.22 14.64 -20.33
N PHE A 103 28.32 13.98 -20.70
CA PHE A 103 28.90 12.91 -19.90
C PHE A 103 29.36 13.47 -18.55
N LYS A 104 28.77 12.96 -17.48
CA LYS A 104 28.98 13.44 -16.11
C LYS A 104 29.17 12.25 -15.18
N ILE A 105 30.11 12.40 -14.26
CA ILE A 105 30.39 11.47 -13.17
C ILE A 105 30.10 12.22 -11.88
N VAL A 106 29.28 11.63 -11.01
CA VAL A 106 28.94 12.19 -9.70
C VAL A 106 29.28 11.15 -8.64
N THR A 107 30.20 11.47 -7.75
CA THR A 107 30.42 10.75 -6.50
C THR A 107 29.51 11.35 -5.43
N TYR A 108 28.98 10.51 -4.55
CA TYR A 108 28.26 10.93 -3.36
C TYR A 108 29.16 10.69 -2.16
N GLU A 109 29.52 11.76 -1.45
CA GLU A 109 30.21 11.67 -0.17
C GLU A 109 29.18 11.92 0.93
N CYS A 110 28.98 10.94 1.82
CA CYS A 110 28.34 11.20 3.10
C CYS A 110 29.39 11.86 3.99
N ASP A 111 29.23 13.13 4.37
CA ASP A 111 30.08 13.76 5.37
C ASP A 111 29.62 13.29 6.76
N PRO A 112 30.37 12.41 7.44
CA PRO A 112 29.98 11.91 8.75
C PRO A 112 30.07 12.99 9.84
N PHE A 113 30.61 14.16 9.53
CA PHE A 113 30.72 15.30 10.43
C PHE A 113 29.75 16.44 10.08
N ALA A 114 28.78 16.18 9.20
CA ALA A 114 27.72 17.15 8.93
C ALA A 114 26.88 17.38 10.20
N ASP A 115 26.63 18.67 10.46
CA ASP A 115 25.76 19.23 11.49
C ASP A 115 24.98 20.32 10.76
N SER A 116 23.72 20.02 10.45
CA SER A 116 22.92 20.76 9.47
C SER A 116 22.23 21.98 10.06
N ASP A 117 21.97 21.99 11.35
CA ASP A 117 21.31 23.08 12.07
C ASP A 117 22.24 23.81 13.07
N GLU A 118 23.50 23.40 13.14
CA GLU A 118 24.58 24.00 13.92
C GLU A 118 24.34 23.96 15.45
N ASP A 119 23.64 22.93 15.93
CA ASP A 119 23.32 22.77 17.35
C ASP A 119 24.43 22.06 18.16
N GLY A 120 25.41 21.48 17.46
CA GLY A 120 26.55 20.76 18.04
C GLY A 120 26.38 19.24 18.12
N VAL A 121 25.27 18.70 17.60
CA VAL A 121 25.00 17.29 17.40
C VAL A 121 25.15 16.97 15.91
N LEU A 122 25.76 15.82 15.59
CA LEU A 122 25.97 15.45 14.19
C LEU A 122 24.70 14.84 13.63
N ASN A 123 24.36 15.12 12.36
CA ASN A 123 23.16 14.60 11.67
C ASN A 123 22.96 13.07 11.78
N THR A 124 24.02 12.31 12.05
CA THR A 124 23.98 10.84 12.18
C THR A 124 23.51 10.34 13.54
N ILE A 125 23.48 11.22 14.55
CA ILE A 125 23.08 10.94 15.93
C ILE A 125 22.07 11.96 16.46
N ASP A 126 21.64 12.89 15.61
CA ASP A 126 20.71 13.96 15.93
C ASP A 126 19.27 13.48 15.73
N ASN A 127 18.44 13.57 16.76
CA ASN A 127 17.01 13.23 16.69
C ASN A 127 16.17 14.34 16.04
N CYS A 128 16.73 15.52 15.76
CA CYS A 128 16.14 16.57 14.94
C CYS A 128 17.16 17.25 14.00
N PRO A 129 17.65 16.57 12.94
CA PRO A 129 18.79 17.03 12.10
C PRO A 129 18.68 18.39 11.40
N TYR A 130 17.54 19.06 11.52
CA TYR A 130 17.24 20.32 10.86
C TYR A 130 16.68 21.38 11.82
N ASP A 131 16.49 21.04 13.09
CA ASP A 131 15.85 21.89 14.11
C ASP A 131 16.63 21.82 15.43
N ALA A 132 17.49 22.82 15.64
CA ALA A 132 18.50 22.82 16.70
C ALA A 132 17.96 22.49 18.11
N ASN A 133 18.45 21.39 18.68
CA ASN A 133 18.06 20.85 19.98
C ASN A 133 19.23 20.12 20.68
N ALA A 134 20.25 20.89 21.07
CA ALA A 134 21.50 20.36 21.64
C ALA A 134 21.36 19.48 22.91
N ASP A 135 20.20 19.52 23.58
CA ASP A 135 19.87 18.65 24.71
C ASP A 135 19.31 17.28 24.32
N GLN A 136 18.92 17.12 23.05
CA GLN A 136 18.43 15.87 22.43
C GLN A 136 17.32 15.24 23.26
N LEU A 137 16.42 16.08 23.81
CA LEU A 137 15.28 15.62 24.56
C LEU A 137 14.32 14.90 23.61
N ASP A 138 13.91 13.72 24.02
CA ASP A 138 12.99 12.79 23.34
C ASP A 138 12.15 12.20 24.48
N THR A 139 10.92 12.68 24.63
CA THR A 139 10.11 12.46 25.83
C THR A 139 9.43 11.10 25.83
N ASP A 140 9.08 10.57 24.67
CA ASP A 140 8.42 9.29 24.50
C ASP A 140 9.35 8.18 23.96
N ASP A 141 10.60 8.50 23.59
CA ASP A 141 11.63 7.59 23.09
C ASP A 141 11.30 7.00 21.69
N ASP A 142 10.66 7.77 20.81
CA ASP A 142 10.29 7.36 19.46
C ASP A 142 11.38 7.62 18.40
N GLY A 143 12.40 8.40 18.77
CA GLY A 143 13.55 8.76 17.95
C GLY A 143 13.44 10.11 17.23
N TYR A 144 12.33 10.83 17.38
CA TYR A 144 12.19 12.23 17.04
C TYR A 144 12.37 13.07 18.30
N GLY A 145 13.18 14.13 18.22
CA GLY A 145 13.34 15.01 19.38
C GLY A 145 12.11 15.88 19.60
N ASP A 146 11.86 16.26 20.84
CA ASP A 146 10.73 17.11 21.28
C ASP A 146 10.55 18.40 20.44
N VAL A 147 11.61 18.89 19.79
CA VAL A 147 11.59 20.12 18.98
C VAL A 147 10.99 19.88 17.59
N CYS A 148 11.18 18.69 17.02
CA CYS A 148 10.72 18.32 15.68
C CYS A 148 9.61 17.24 15.70
N ASP A 149 9.26 16.73 16.87
CA ASP A 149 8.17 15.82 17.07
C ASP A 149 6.84 16.57 17.31
N ASN A 150 5.81 16.22 16.52
CA ASN A 150 4.47 16.77 16.69
C ASN A 150 3.66 16.00 17.76
N CYS A 151 4.12 14.81 18.15
CA CYS A 151 3.47 13.86 19.02
C CYS A 151 4.32 13.50 20.24
N GLN A 152 4.97 14.50 20.86
CA GLN A 152 5.93 14.43 22.00
C GLN A 152 5.64 13.43 23.16
N TYR A 153 4.41 12.93 23.29
CA TYR A 153 4.01 12.05 24.38
C TYR A 153 3.46 10.70 23.89
N ASP A 154 3.59 10.40 22.61
CA ASP A 154 3.01 9.24 21.94
C ASP A 154 3.98 8.62 20.91
N THR A 155 4.56 7.50 21.32
CA THR A 155 5.51 6.73 20.50
C THR A 155 4.97 6.24 19.17
N ASP A 156 3.65 6.11 19.04
CA ASP A 156 3.03 5.61 17.81
C ASP A 156 2.79 6.74 16.79
N ASN A 157 2.98 8.01 17.18
CA ASN A 157 2.78 9.21 16.36
C ASN A 157 1.37 9.29 15.74
N ASP A 158 1.22 10.24 14.81
CA ASP A 158 0.11 10.29 13.86
C ASP A 158 0.30 9.23 12.76
N ALA A 159 -0.21 8.01 13.02
CA ALA A 159 0.00 6.85 12.17
C ALA A 159 -0.74 6.93 10.82
N ASP A 160 -1.84 7.67 10.75
CA ASP A 160 -2.70 7.78 9.56
C ASP A 160 -2.63 9.15 8.85
N LEU A 161 -1.81 10.06 9.39
CA LEU A 161 -1.47 11.38 8.86
C LEU A 161 -2.68 12.33 8.76
N ASP A 162 -3.60 12.23 9.72
CA ASP A 162 -4.80 13.07 9.78
C ASP A 162 -4.61 14.37 10.60
N GLY A 163 -3.48 14.47 11.30
CA GLY A 163 -3.09 15.60 12.14
C GLY A 163 -3.33 15.41 13.64
N HIS A 164 -3.75 14.24 14.10
CA HIS A 164 -3.90 13.88 15.50
C HIS A 164 -2.96 12.74 15.89
N CYS A 165 -2.39 12.81 17.09
CA CYS A 165 -1.54 11.74 17.61
C CYS A 165 -2.41 10.57 18.06
N GLY A 166 -1.91 9.33 17.93
CA GLY A 166 -2.66 8.11 18.25
C GLY A 166 -3.23 8.07 19.68
N ASP A 167 -2.62 8.75 20.64
CA ASP A 167 -3.13 8.85 22.03
C ASP A 167 -4.37 9.75 22.19
N VAL A 168 -4.62 10.64 21.23
CA VAL A 168 -5.76 11.58 21.22
C VAL A 168 -6.68 11.40 20.01
N ASP A 169 -6.30 10.56 19.06
CA ASP A 169 -7.08 10.20 17.88
C ASP A 169 -8.12 9.12 18.22
N ASN A 170 -9.40 9.42 17.96
CA ASN A 170 -10.49 8.46 18.16
C ASN A 170 -10.60 7.40 17.05
N CYS A 171 -9.81 7.49 15.98
CA CYS A 171 -9.61 6.47 14.96
C CYS A 171 -8.14 6.35 14.49
N PRO A 172 -7.19 5.87 15.33
CA PRO A 172 -5.73 5.88 15.07
C PRO A 172 -5.20 5.20 13.80
N ALA A 173 -6.06 4.54 13.03
CA ALA A 173 -5.71 3.83 11.80
C ALA A 173 -6.55 4.28 10.59
N ILE A 174 -7.46 5.23 10.76
CA ILE A 174 -8.41 5.68 9.72
C ILE A 174 -8.52 7.20 9.78
N THR A 175 -7.94 7.85 8.77
CA THR A 175 -7.85 9.31 8.67
C THR A 175 -9.19 9.99 8.89
N ASN A 176 -9.34 10.73 10.00
CA ASN A 176 -10.57 11.43 10.34
C ASN A 176 -10.28 12.79 11.02
N PRO A 177 -9.75 13.79 10.28
CA PRO A 177 -9.23 15.05 10.86
C PRO A 177 -10.24 15.88 11.67
N HIS A 178 -11.53 15.57 11.52
CA HIS A 178 -12.62 16.22 12.22
C HIS A 178 -12.98 15.58 13.56
N GLN A 179 -12.50 14.37 13.85
CA GLN A 179 -12.65 13.67 15.13
C GLN A 179 -14.13 13.66 15.61
N PHE A 180 -15.04 13.37 14.68
CA PHE A 180 -16.46 13.21 15.02
C PHE A 180 -16.65 11.90 15.79
N ASP A 181 -17.53 11.96 16.79
CA ASP A 181 -17.90 10.87 17.71
C ASP A 181 -19.30 11.25 18.21
N ASP A 182 -20.32 10.89 17.41
CA ASP A 182 -21.69 11.37 17.57
C ASP A 182 -22.40 10.74 18.79
N ASP A 183 -21.94 9.57 19.26
CA ASP A 183 -22.50 8.87 20.42
C ASP A 183 -21.64 8.90 21.69
N SER A 184 -20.42 9.46 21.59
CA SER A 184 -19.47 9.68 22.68
C SER A 184 -18.97 8.40 23.34
N ASP A 185 -18.72 7.36 22.55
CA ASP A 185 -18.20 6.08 23.04
C ASP A 185 -16.67 5.93 22.98
N THR A 186 -15.96 6.94 22.49
CA THR A 186 -14.50 7.04 22.27
C THR A 186 -13.98 6.52 20.94
N LEU A 187 -14.82 5.88 20.12
CA LEU A 187 -14.50 5.58 18.73
C LEU A 187 -15.07 6.69 17.84
N GLY A 188 -14.30 7.09 16.83
CA GLY A 188 -14.79 8.08 15.88
C GLY A 188 -15.75 7.49 14.85
N ASP A 189 -16.65 8.32 14.32
CA ASP A 189 -17.68 7.91 13.35
C ASP A 189 -17.12 7.17 12.11
N GLU A 190 -15.86 7.42 11.74
CA GLU A 190 -15.20 6.80 10.58
C GLU A 190 -14.68 5.38 10.84
N CYS A 191 -14.46 5.02 12.11
CA CYS A 191 -14.00 3.69 12.54
C CYS A 191 -15.00 2.98 13.46
N ASP A 192 -16.18 3.55 13.64
CA ASP A 192 -17.29 2.98 14.42
C ASP A 192 -18.30 2.29 13.49
N ASN A 193 -18.54 1.00 13.70
CA ASN A 193 -19.55 0.22 12.99
C ASN A 193 -20.99 0.53 13.45
N CYS A 194 -21.16 1.39 14.47
CA CYS A 194 -22.41 1.94 14.96
C CYS A 194 -22.34 3.43 15.38
N PRO A 195 -22.09 4.40 14.47
CA PRO A 195 -21.77 5.81 14.76
C PRO A 195 -22.78 6.63 15.60
N TYR A 196 -23.92 6.05 15.95
CA TYR A 196 -24.99 6.71 16.69
C TYR A 196 -25.44 5.91 17.92
N VAL A 197 -24.78 4.78 18.23
CA VAL A 197 -25.12 3.84 19.29
C VAL A 197 -23.86 3.23 19.91
N ALA A 198 -23.44 3.81 21.04
CA ALA A 198 -22.21 3.43 21.74
C ALA A 198 -21.98 1.92 21.90
N ASN A 199 -20.85 1.44 21.37
CA ASN A 199 -20.37 0.05 21.40
C ASN A 199 -18.84 -0.04 21.21
N ILE A 200 -18.11 0.30 22.28
CA ILE A 200 -16.64 0.18 22.36
C ILE A 200 -16.07 -1.17 21.89
N ASP A 201 -16.82 -2.27 22.04
CA ASP A 201 -16.36 -3.60 21.64
C ASP A 201 -16.47 -3.90 20.14
N GLN A 202 -17.16 -3.04 19.38
CA GLN A 202 -17.33 -3.12 17.92
C GLN A 202 -17.74 -4.53 17.46
N ALA A 203 -18.55 -5.21 18.27
CA ALA A 203 -19.02 -6.54 17.94
C ALA A 203 -19.86 -6.49 16.65
N ASP A 204 -19.51 -7.35 15.70
CA ASP A 204 -20.14 -7.52 14.39
C ASP A 204 -20.07 -9.03 14.09
N TYR A 205 -21.10 -9.77 14.49
CA TYR A 205 -21.06 -11.22 14.49
C TYR A 205 -21.13 -11.82 13.08
N ASP A 206 -21.84 -11.18 12.16
CA ASP A 206 -22.02 -11.65 10.78
C ASP A 206 -21.08 -10.98 9.76
N GLU A 207 -20.21 -10.08 10.21
CA GLU A 207 -19.14 -9.41 9.46
C GLU A 207 -19.69 -8.59 8.28
N ASP A 208 -20.88 -8.00 8.44
CA ASP A 208 -21.52 -7.20 7.40
C ASP A 208 -21.09 -5.72 7.41
N GLY A 209 -20.35 -5.31 8.46
CA GLY A 209 -19.84 -3.97 8.68
C GLY A 209 -20.75 -3.08 9.52
N ILE A 210 -21.87 -3.61 10.04
CA ILE A 210 -22.78 -2.94 10.97
C ILE A 210 -22.71 -3.65 12.32
N GLY A 211 -22.45 -2.93 13.40
CA GLY A 211 -22.28 -3.56 14.71
C GLY A 211 -23.58 -4.14 15.27
N ASP A 212 -23.48 -5.22 16.05
CA ASP A 212 -24.60 -5.98 16.62
C ASP A 212 -25.63 -5.09 17.34
N VAL A 213 -25.19 -3.98 17.95
CA VAL A 213 -26.04 -3.06 18.73
C VAL A 213 -26.93 -2.16 17.86
N CYS A 214 -26.49 -1.84 16.64
CA CYS A 214 -27.19 -0.96 15.70
C CYS A 214 -27.58 -1.67 14.41
N ASP A 215 -27.19 -2.94 14.26
CA ASP A 215 -27.68 -3.75 13.17
C ASP A 215 -29.16 -4.04 13.42
N TYR A 216 -29.99 -3.63 12.48
CA TYR A 216 -31.42 -3.95 12.45
C TYR A 216 -31.73 -4.92 11.30
N SER A 217 -30.67 -5.42 10.66
CA SER A 217 -30.73 -6.52 9.71
C SER A 217 -30.97 -7.85 10.44
N CYS A 218 -31.03 -8.89 9.63
CA CYS A 218 -31.45 -10.22 10.01
C CYS A 218 -30.21 -11.05 10.37
N CYS A 219 -30.25 -11.84 11.47
CA CYS A 219 -29.27 -12.88 11.81
C CYS A 219 -28.12 -12.61 12.79
N LYS A 220 -28.36 -11.83 13.84
CA LYS A 220 -27.37 -11.56 14.90
C LYS A 220 -26.88 -12.81 15.66
N GLY A 221 -27.72 -13.85 15.75
CA GLY A 221 -27.35 -15.12 16.39
C GLY A 221 -26.58 -16.12 15.50
N GLY A 222 -26.32 -15.78 14.23
CA GLY A 222 -25.66 -16.66 13.27
C GLY A 222 -26.51 -17.78 12.70
N THR A 223 -27.72 -17.97 13.19
CA THR A 223 -28.69 -18.96 12.69
C THR A 223 -30.03 -18.29 12.42
N THR A 224 -30.71 -18.76 11.38
CA THR A 224 -32.09 -18.35 11.10
C THR A 224 -33.03 -18.84 12.22
N GLY A 225 -34.15 -18.15 12.45
CA GLY A 225 -35.19 -18.60 13.38
C GLY A 225 -35.65 -17.60 14.43
N ASN A 226 -34.91 -16.50 14.66
CA ASN A 226 -35.33 -15.39 15.52
C ASN A 226 -36.38 -14.51 14.81
N ILE A 227 -37.59 -15.03 14.67
CA ILE A 227 -38.66 -14.45 13.87
C ILE A 227 -39.34 -13.29 14.59
N ASP A 228 -39.25 -13.23 15.91
CA ASP A 228 -39.80 -12.14 16.71
C ASP A 228 -38.78 -11.03 17.06
N CYS A 229 -37.53 -11.20 16.62
CA CYS A 229 -36.41 -10.30 16.85
C CYS A 229 -36.18 -10.04 18.34
N ASP A 230 -36.23 -11.09 19.16
CA ASP A 230 -35.86 -10.97 20.56
C ASP A 230 -34.36 -10.62 20.68
N PRO A 231 -33.96 -9.76 21.64
CA PRO A 231 -32.55 -9.38 21.82
C PRO A 231 -31.66 -10.50 22.40
N LEU A 232 -32.23 -11.67 22.73
CA LEU A 232 -31.50 -12.80 23.29
C LEU A 232 -31.14 -13.83 22.21
N GLU A 233 -31.54 -13.56 20.96
CA GLU A 233 -31.35 -14.40 19.78
C GLU A 233 -31.84 -15.83 20.02
N SER A 234 -32.95 -15.96 20.77
CA SER A 234 -33.42 -17.26 21.25
C SER A 234 -34.56 -17.78 20.38
N VAL A 235 -34.32 -18.88 19.67
CA VAL A 235 -35.37 -19.54 18.89
C VAL A 235 -36.27 -20.34 19.83
N ASP A 236 -37.45 -19.81 20.12
CA ASP A 236 -38.38 -20.35 21.09
C ASP A 236 -39.88 -20.28 20.66
N GLY A 237 -40.79 -20.43 21.62
CA GLY A 237 -42.24 -20.42 21.34
C GLY A 237 -42.78 -19.05 20.92
N ALA A 238 -42.05 -17.97 21.17
CA ALA A 238 -42.40 -16.61 20.77
C ALA A 238 -42.22 -16.44 19.25
N ASP A 239 -41.15 -16.97 18.67
CA ASP A 239 -40.95 -17.04 17.21
C ASP A 239 -42.07 -17.80 16.52
N LEU A 240 -42.45 -18.96 17.08
CA LEU A 240 -43.56 -19.74 16.56
C LEU A 240 -44.86 -18.94 16.60
N SER A 241 -45.06 -18.15 17.65
CA SER A 241 -46.26 -17.32 17.79
C SER A 241 -46.29 -16.24 16.72
N VAL A 242 -45.17 -15.58 16.44
CA VAL A 242 -45.06 -14.58 15.37
C VAL A 242 -45.23 -15.22 13.99
N MET A 243 -44.59 -16.36 13.74
CA MET A 243 -44.74 -17.10 12.48
C MET A 243 -46.20 -17.46 12.18
N ILE A 244 -46.91 -18.00 13.17
CA ILE A 244 -48.34 -18.34 13.02
C ILE A 244 -49.19 -17.09 12.80
N ASP A 245 -48.93 -16.02 13.56
CA ASP A 245 -49.67 -14.77 13.43
C ASP A 245 -49.52 -14.21 12.01
N ARG A 246 -48.29 -14.13 11.48
CA ARG A 246 -48.04 -13.53 10.17
C ARG A 246 -48.44 -14.41 9.00
N LEU A 247 -48.49 -15.73 9.16
CA LEU A 247 -49.00 -16.62 8.11
C LEU A 247 -50.54 -16.71 8.07
N PHE A 248 -51.20 -16.65 9.24
CA PHE A 248 -52.61 -17.05 9.34
C PHE A 248 -53.57 -16.03 9.96
N ILE A 249 -53.06 -15.06 10.73
CA ILE A 249 -53.90 -14.12 11.50
C ILE A 249 -53.79 -12.70 10.91
N THR A 250 -52.57 -12.20 10.73
CA THR A 250 -52.25 -10.86 10.26
C THR A 250 -51.29 -10.86 9.05
N PRO A 251 -51.66 -11.49 7.91
CA PRO A 251 -50.75 -11.63 6.76
C PRO A 251 -50.36 -10.34 6.04
N SER A 252 -50.95 -9.21 6.42
CA SER A 252 -50.53 -7.89 5.96
C SER A 252 -49.43 -7.27 6.80
N ALA A 253 -49.08 -7.88 7.94
CA ALA A 253 -48.12 -7.35 8.87
C ALA A 253 -46.77 -8.02 8.61
N GLU A 254 -45.73 -7.21 8.39
CA GLU A 254 -44.39 -7.68 7.99
C GLU A 254 -43.63 -8.36 9.15
N PHE A 255 -42.85 -9.39 8.82
CA PHE A 255 -41.84 -9.94 9.73
C PHE A 255 -40.81 -8.86 10.03
N CYS A 256 -40.29 -8.83 11.27
CA CYS A 256 -39.19 -7.95 11.60
C CYS A 256 -37.95 -8.29 10.75
N CYS A 257 -37.72 -9.59 10.56
CA CYS A 257 -36.75 -10.13 9.66
C CYS A 257 -37.35 -11.23 8.75
N PRO A 258 -37.62 -10.95 7.46
CA PRO A 258 -38.09 -11.98 6.53
C PRO A 258 -37.06 -13.07 6.21
N GLY A 259 -35.76 -12.78 6.35
CA GLY A 259 -34.67 -13.74 6.09
C GLY A 259 -34.62 -14.87 7.12
N GLU A 260 -34.76 -14.53 8.40
CA GLU A 260 -34.82 -15.49 9.52
C GLU A 260 -36.13 -16.27 9.55
N ALA A 261 -37.19 -15.73 8.95
CA ALA A 261 -38.45 -16.43 8.82
C ALA A 261 -38.48 -17.42 7.62
N ASN A 262 -37.55 -17.34 6.67
CA ASN A 262 -37.46 -18.27 5.53
C ASN A 262 -36.49 -19.43 5.83
N LEU A 263 -36.93 -20.35 6.67
CA LEU A 263 -36.17 -21.48 7.20
C LEU A 263 -35.95 -22.62 6.20
N ASP A 264 -36.80 -22.73 5.17
CA ASP A 264 -36.70 -23.78 4.16
C ASP A 264 -36.06 -23.32 2.83
N TYR A 265 -35.72 -22.03 2.72
CA TYR A 265 -35.09 -21.36 1.58
C TYR A 265 -35.88 -21.47 0.28
N THR A 266 -37.21 -21.57 0.40
CA THR A 266 -38.09 -21.42 -0.76
C THR A 266 -38.35 -19.93 -1.05
N SER A 267 -39.18 -19.65 -2.04
CA SER A 267 -39.47 -18.27 -2.45
C SER A 267 -40.50 -17.63 -1.50
N GLY A 268 -40.03 -17.20 -0.34
CA GLY A 268 -40.81 -16.48 0.66
C GLY A 268 -41.19 -17.34 1.87
N VAL A 269 -41.76 -16.68 2.88
CA VAL A 269 -42.16 -17.31 4.14
C VAL A 269 -43.54 -17.95 3.98
N ASP A 270 -43.63 -19.27 4.16
CA ASP A 270 -44.86 -20.04 4.05
C ASP A 270 -44.99 -21.18 5.08
N GLY A 271 -45.91 -22.12 4.83
CA GLY A 271 -46.17 -23.24 5.73
C GLY A 271 -45.02 -24.26 5.82
N GLY A 272 -44.11 -24.26 4.83
CA GLY A 272 -42.88 -25.03 4.83
C GLY A 272 -41.93 -24.54 5.93
N ASP A 273 -41.72 -23.23 6.03
CA ASP A 273 -40.92 -22.61 7.08
C ASP A 273 -41.49 -22.86 8.48
N LEU A 274 -42.81 -22.73 8.64
CA LEU A 274 -43.48 -23.08 9.88
C LEU A 274 -43.25 -24.55 10.28
N SER A 275 -43.22 -25.45 9.29
CA SER A 275 -42.95 -26.86 9.54
C SER A 275 -41.52 -27.09 10.01
N VAL A 276 -40.55 -26.34 9.47
CA VAL A 276 -39.15 -26.37 9.91
C VAL A 276 -39.03 -25.84 11.35
N LEU A 277 -39.65 -24.69 11.66
CA LEU A 277 -39.63 -24.10 13.00
C LEU A 277 -40.23 -25.02 14.07
N ILE A 278 -41.40 -25.62 13.77
CA ILE A 278 -42.05 -26.59 14.67
C ILE A 278 -41.16 -27.82 14.87
N ASN A 279 -40.52 -28.30 13.80
CA ASN A 279 -39.63 -29.45 13.89
C ASN A 279 -38.45 -29.15 14.82
N HIS A 280 -37.80 -27.99 14.66
CA HIS A 280 -36.72 -27.53 15.52
C HIS A 280 -37.15 -27.44 16.98
N LEU A 281 -38.24 -26.72 17.28
CA LEU A 281 -38.66 -26.45 18.66
C LEU A 281 -39.21 -27.68 19.41
N PHE A 282 -39.83 -28.64 18.71
CA PHE A 282 -40.66 -29.66 19.38
C PHE A 282 -40.41 -31.11 18.94
N ILE A 283 -39.68 -31.37 17.86
CA ILE A 283 -39.55 -32.72 17.28
C ILE A 283 -38.09 -33.18 17.29
N ASN A 284 -37.26 -32.55 16.48
CA ASN A 284 -35.82 -32.76 16.42
C ASN A 284 -35.18 -31.39 16.58
N LEU A 285 -34.56 -31.16 17.75
CA LEU A 285 -33.78 -29.96 18.11
C LEU A 285 -32.50 -29.83 17.25
N ASP A 286 -32.59 -30.18 15.97
CA ASP A 286 -31.53 -30.06 14.99
C ASP A 286 -31.24 -28.57 14.75
N ASP A 287 -29.97 -28.19 14.66
CA ASP A 287 -29.59 -26.79 14.48
C ASP A 287 -30.26 -26.19 13.24
N LEU A 288 -30.89 -25.03 13.42
CA LEU A 288 -31.32 -24.21 12.30
C LEU A 288 -30.09 -23.76 11.50
N ARG A 289 -30.30 -23.49 10.22
CA ARG A 289 -29.16 -23.21 9.34
C ARG A 289 -28.55 -21.86 9.67
N SER A 290 -27.25 -21.76 9.40
CA SER A 290 -26.54 -20.51 9.49
C SER A 290 -27.11 -19.49 8.51
N CYS A 291 -27.13 -18.24 8.93
CA CYS A 291 -27.36 -17.15 8.00
C CYS A 291 -26.12 -16.94 7.12
N HIS A 292 -26.35 -16.53 5.88
CA HIS A 292 -25.33 -16.26 4.86
C HIS A 292 -25.72 -15.00 4.11
#